data_AF-A0A1B0BYW8-F1
#
_entry.id   AF-A0A1B0BYW8-F1
#
_cell.length_a   1.000
_cell.length_b   1.000
_cell.length_c   1.000
_cell.angle_alpha   90.00
_cell.angle_beta   90.00
_cell.angle_gamma   90.00
#
_symmetry.space_group_name_H-M   'P 1'
#
loop_
_entity.id
_entity.type
_entity.pdbx_description
1 polymer ?
#
loop_
_entity_poly.entity_id
_entity_poly.type
_entity_poly.pdbx_seq_one_letter_code
_entity_poly.pdbx_strand_id
1 'polypeptide(L)'
;MVITVNSLRGQLMSLVNFSGTHKEQADRYRQLLEVVLTNSDVELVDMLKLFVEAIVSEHVSLVISREILNDVGIQLARLPDEVSKQVSHFTLEKVQPQRNQQWREAASVLVGIPLETGQKQYTVSYKLETYLKIARLYLEDNDPVQAEFFINRASLLQAETNSEELQILFKVCYARVLDYRRKFIEAAQRYNELSYRSIVDEGERMTALKKALICTVLASAGQQRSRMLATLFKDERCQQLPAYSILEKMYLDRIIRRSELQEFEALLQPHQKATTVDGSTILDRAVFEHNLLSASKLYNNIAFEELGALLEIPAAKAENIASQMITEGRMNGHIHQISGIVHFESREVLPLWDRQIQSLCYQVNSIIEKIAAAEPEWMAKTLEELN
;
A
#
# COMPACT_ATOMS: atom_id res chain seq x y z
N MET A 1 -24.55 -49.22 3.83
CA MET A 1 -25.84 -48.88 4.48
C MET A 1 -25.98 -47.39 4.32
N VAL A 2 -27.01 -46.92 3.60
CA VAL A 2 -27.19 -45.49 3.29
C VAL A 2 -27.39 -44.71 4.59
N ILE A 3 -26.60 -43.67 4.83
CA ILE A 3 -26.68 -42.84 6.04
C ILE A 3 -27.45 -41.56 5.70
N THR A 4 -28.40 -41.16 6.55
CA THR A 4 -29.12 -39.90 6.34
C THR A 4 -28.31 -38.72 6.86
N VAL A 5 -28.49 -37.53 6.27
CA VAL A 5 -27.81 -36.28 6.70
C VAL A 5 -27.97 -36.00 8.20
N ASN A 6 -29.15 -36.28 8.77
CA ASN A 6 -29.41 -36.09 10.20
C ASN A 6 -28.64 -37.09 11.09
N SER A 7 -28.51 -38.35 10.64
CA SER A 7 -27.71 -39.36 11.34
C SER A 7 -26.23 -39.00 11.29
N LEU A 8 -25.75 -38.54 10.13
CA LEU A 8 -24.36 -38.08 9.94
C LEU A 8 -24.04 -36.92 10.90
N ARG A 9 -24.91 -35.92 10.99
CA ARG A 9 -24.73 -34.78 11.91
C ARG A 9 -24.64 -35.22 13.37
N GLY A 10 -25.49 -36.16 13.79
CA GLY A 10 -25.45 -36.72 15.15
C GLY A 10 -24.15 -37.48 15.45
N GLN A 11 -23.66 -38.26 14.50
CA GLN A 11 -22.41 -39.00 14.65
C GLN A 11 -21.17 -38.08 14.61
N LEU A 12 -21.17 -37.02 13.79
CA LEU A 12 -20.09 -36.03 13.81
C LEU A 12 -20.02 -35.27 15.13
N MET A 13 -21.18 -34.90 15.71
CA MET A 13 -21.24 -34.24 17.01
C MET A 13 -20.75 -35.13 18.16
N SER A 14 -21.00 -36.45 18.10
CA SER A 14 -20.48 -37.38 19.11
C SER A 14 -18.96 -37.58 19.00
N LEU A 15 -18.41 -37.48 17.79
CA LEU A 15 -16.96 -37.54 17.54
C LEU A 15 -16.22 -36.30 18.01
N VAL A 16 -16.85 -35.12 17.97
CA VAL A 16 -16.27 -33.89 18.51
C VAL A 16 -16.05 -33.99 20.02
N ASN A 17 -16.96 -34.64 20.74
CA ASN A 17 -16.89 -34.82 22.21
C ASN A 17 -16.26 -36.17 22.62
N PHE A 18 -15.53 -36.83 21.72
CA PHE A 18 -14.96 -38.16 21.99
C PHE A 18 -13.74 -38.06 22.92
N SER A 19 -13.75 -38.84 24.00
CA SER A 19 -12.72 -38.82 25.05
C SER A 19 -11.62 -39.89 24.91
N GLY A 20 -11.55 -40.59 23.76
CA GLY A 20 -10.52 -41.60 23.49
C GLY A 20 -9.23 -41.04 22.90
N THR A 21 -8.39 -41.91 22.35
CA THR A 21 -7.11 -41.49 21.73
C THR A 21 -7.31 -40.80 20.38
N HIS A 22 -6.37 -39.94 19.98
CA HIS A 22 -6.41 -39.28 18.66
C HIS A 22 -6.47 -40.30 17.50
N LYS A 23 -5.82 -41.45 17.65
CA LYS A 23 -5.82 -42.52 16.66
C LYS A 23 -7.22 -43.14 16.50
N GLU A 24 -7.89 -43.47 17.61
CA GLU A 24 -9.24 -44.01 17.58
C GLU A 24 -10.25 -43.00 17.04
N GLN A 25 -10.08 -41.71 17.35
CA GLN A 25 -10.91 -40.64 16.82
C GLN A 25 -10.75 -40.51 15.30
N ALA A 26 -9.50 -40.52 14.79
CA ALA A 26 -9.21 -40.50 13.36
C ALA A 26 -9.76 -41.74 12.64
N ASP A 27 -9.58 -42.94 13.21
CA ASP A 27 -10.11 -44.18 12.65
C ASP A 27 -11.65 -44.13 12.51
N ARG A 28 -12.35 -43.56 13.48
CA ARG A 28 -13.81 -43.37 13.41
C ARG A 28 -14.22 -42.35 12.35
N TYR A 29 -13.47 -41.25 12.18
CA TYR A 29 -13.71 -40.32 11.08
C TYR A 29 -13.53 -40.99 9.71
N ARG A 30 -12.52 -41.86 9.54
CA ARG A 30 -12.33 -42.62 8.28
C ARG A 30 -13.48 -43.60 8.01
N GLN A 31 -13.92 -44.35 9.03
CA GLN A 31 -15.08 -45.23 8.90
C GLN A 31 -16.34 -44.44 8.50
N LEU A 32 -16.53 -43.26 9.08
CA LEU A 32 -17.65 -42.39 8.75
C LEU A 32 -17.56 -41.88 7.30
N LEU A 33 -16.36 -41.50 6.84
CA LEU A 33 -16.11 -41.08 5.47
C LEU A 33 -16.43 -42.21 4.47
N GLU A 34 -16.01 -43.44 4.75
CA GLU A 34 -16.35 -44.60 3.92
C GLU A 34 -17.86 -44.80 3.82
N VAL A 35 -18.59 -44.64 4.93
CA VAL A 35 -20.05 -44.74 4.93
C VAL A 35 -20.68 -43.61 4.10
N VAL A 36 -20.17 -42.37 4.21
CA VAL A 36 -20.62 -41.23 3.40
C VAL A 36 -20.44 -41.48 1.90
N LEU A 37 -19.33 -42.10 1.51
CA LEU A 37 -19.04 -42.42 0.09
C LEU A 37 -19.96 -43.49 -0.52
N THR A 38 -20.76 -44.21 0.30
CA THR A 38 -21.74 -45.19 -0.21
C THR A 38 -23.10 -44.59 -0.60
N ASN A 39 -23.29 -43.27 -0.46
CA ASN A 39 -24.56 -42.59 -0.77
C ASN A 39 -24.65 -42.14 -2.24
N SER A 40 -25.89 -41.95 -2.70
CA SER A 40 -26.23 -41.47 -4.05
C SER A 40 -25.78 -40.02 -4.30
N ASP A 41 -25.44 -39.70 -5.55
CA ASP A 41 -24.81 -38.44 -5.98
C ASP A 41 -25.48 -37.15 -5.47
N VAL A 42 -26.82 -37.13 -5.38
CA VAL A 42 -27.58 -35.92 -5.00
C VAL A 42 -27.37 -35.54 -3.52
N GLU A 43 -27.28 -36.52 -2.63
CA GLU A 43 -27.07 -36.28 -1.19
C GLU A 43 -25.58 -36.35 -0.80
N LEU A 44 -24.75 -36.96 -1.65
CA LEU A 44 -23.32 -37.13 -1.43
C LEU A 44 -22.58 -35.78 -1.28
N VAL A 45 -22.92 -34.80 -2.13
CA VAL A 45 -22.31 -33.46 -2.08
C VAL A 45 -22.57 -32.79 -0.72
N ASP A 46 -23.82 -32.80 -0.26
CA ASP A 46 -24.20 -32.14 0.99
C ASP A 46 -23.62 -32.86 2.21
N MET A 47 -23.54 -34.20 2.18
CA MET A 47 -22.89 -34.97 3.22
C MET A 47 -21.38 -34.72 3.29
N LEU A 48 -20.69 -34.63 2.15
CA LEU A 48 -19.27 -34.31 2.11
C LEU A 48 -18.98 -32.88 2.58
N LYS A 49 -19.82 -31.90 2.22
CA LYS A 49 -19.72 -30.54 2.76
C LYS A 49 -19.87 -30.53 4.29
N LEU A 50 -20.90 -31.21 4.81
CA LEU A 50 -21.16 -31.30 6.24
C LEU A 50 -20.01 -32.00 6.99
N PHE A 51 -19.41 -33.02 6.38
CA PHE A 51 -18.24 -33.72 6.90
C PHE A 51 -17.01 -32.79 6.98
N VAL A 52 -16.75 -32.03 5.92
CA VAL A 52 -15.66 -31.03 5.88
C VAL A 52 -15.87 -29.94 6.93
N GLU A 53 -17.10 -29.42 7.12
CA GLU A 53 -17.38 -28.44 8.18
C GLU A 53 -17.07 -28.97 9.58
N ALA A 54 -17.39 -30.23 9.85
CA ALA A 54 -17.13 -30.83 11.15
C ALA A 54 -15.62 -31.01 11.42
N ILE A 55 -14.83 -31.34 10.39
CA ILE A 55 -13.38 -31.55 10.53
C ILE A 55 -12.60 -30.24 10.64
N VAL A 56 -13.10 -29.18 10.02
CA VAL A 56 -12.49 -27.84 10.06
C VAL A 56 -12.94 -27.05 11.30
N SER A 57 -13.81 -27.63 12.14
CA SER A 57 -14.24 -27.05 13.41
C SER A 57 -13.08 -26.90 14.41
N GLU A 58 -13.09 -25.82 15.19
CA GLU A 58 -12.08 -25.54 16.24
C GLU A 58 -12.03 -26.61 17.33
N HIS A 59 -13.08 -27.43 17.47
CA HIS A 59 -13.16 -28.49 18.45
C HIS A 59 -12.42 -29.77 18.04
N VAL A 60 -11.90 -29.86 16.81
CA VAL A 60 -11.13 -31.00 16.30
C VAL A 60 -9.65 -30.63 16.26
N SER A 61 -8.78 -31.51 16.76
CA SER A 61 -7.33 -31.24 16.75
C SER A 61 -6.79 -31.11 15.31
N LEU A 62 -5.85 -30.19 15.11
CA LEU A 62 -5.24 -29.94 13.78
C LEU A 62 -4.56 -31.18 13.19
N VAL A 63 -4.04 -32.07 14.04
CA VAL A 63 -3.40 -33.32 13.60
C VAL A 63 -4.41 -34.23 12.92
N ILE A 64 -5.57 -34.45 13.58
CA ILE A 64 -6.66 -35.26 13.03
C ILE A 64 -7.25 -34.57 11.82
N SER A 65 -7.46 -33.26 11.89
CA SER A 65 -8.03 -32.48 10.80
C SER A 65 -7.21 -32.58 9.51
N ARG A 66 -5.89 -32.43 9.59
CA ARG A 66 -4.98 -32.61 8.44
C ARG A 66 -5.00 -34.04 7.89
N GLU A 67 -4.96 -35.03 8.76
CA GLU A 67 -4.93 -36.44 8.36
C GLU A 67 -6.21 -36.79 7.57
N ILE A 68 -7.38 -36.46 8.12
CA ILE A 68 -8.66 -36.78 7.48
C ILE A 68 -8.91 -35.91 6.23
N LEU A 69 -8.50 -34.65 6.21
CA LEU A 69 -8.61 -33.82 5.00
C LEU A 69 -7.75 -34.37 3.84
N ASN A 70 -6.60 -34.96 4.14
CA ASN A 70 -5.79 -35.65 3.14
C ASN A 70 -6.52 -36.88 2.57
N ASP A 71 -7.16 -37.67 3.45
CA ASP A 71 -7.97 -38.81 3.04
C ASP A 71 -9.17 -38.37 2.17
N VAL A 72 -9.86 -37.28 2.54
CA VAL A 72 -10.92 -36.67 1.72
C VAL A 72 -10.38 -36.28 0.34
N GLY A 73 -9.21 -35.63 0.27
CA GLY A 73 -8.58 -35.26 -1.00
C GLY A 73 -8.29 -36.45 -1.92
N ILE A 74 -7.81 -37.56 -1.34
CA ILE A 74 -7.57 -38.81 -2.08
C ILE A 74 -8.87 -39.39 -2.64
N GLN A 75 -9.97 -39.31 -1.88
CA GLN A 75 -11.27 -39.83 -2.31
C GLN A 75 -11.95 -38.92 -3.34
N LEU A 76 -11.82 -37.60 -3.21
CA LEU A 76 -12.34 -36.63 -4.19
C LEU A 76 -11.73 -36.83 -5.59
N ALA A 77 -10.49 -37.31 -5.69
CA ALA A 77 -9.85 -37.62 -6.96
C ALA A 77 -10.45 -38.85 -7.68
N ARG A 78 -11.27 -39.65 -6.98
CA ARG A 78 -11.93 -40.85 -7.53
C ARG A 78 -13.41 -40.64 -7.85
N LEU A 79 -13.98 -39.52 -7.40
CA LEU A 79 -15.38 -39.17 -7.62
C LEU A 79 -15.56 -38.45 -8.97
N PRO A 80 -16.81 -38.39 -9.50
CA PRO A 80 -17.11 -37.62 -10.71
C PRO A 80 -16.69 -36.15 -10.58
N ASP A 81 -16.23 -35.58 -11.70
CA ASP A 81 -15.66 -34.22 -11.75
C ASP A 81 -16.59 -33.15 -11.15
N GLU A 82 -17.90 -33.26 -11.38
CA GLU A 82 -18.88 -32.28 -10.90
C GLU A 82 -18.99 -32.27 -9.37
N VAL A 83 -19.01 -33.46 -8.74
CA VAL A 83 -19.02 -33.61 -7.28
C VAL A 83 -17.69 -33.16 -6.69
N SER A 84 -16.58 -33.61 -7.29
CA SER A 84 -15.23 -33.29 -6.86
C SER A 84 -14.97 -31.78 -6.88
N LYS A 85 -15.41 -31.09 -7.93
CA LYS A 85 -15.32 -29.63 -8.07
C LYS A 85 -16.09 -28.90 -6.98
N GLN A 86 -17.36 -29.26 -6.76
CA GLN A 86 -18.21 -28.58 -5.77
C GLN A 86 -17.67 -28.72 -4.34
N VAL A 87 -17.24 -29.94 -3.96
CA VAL A 87 -16.71 -30.19 -2.62
C VAL A 87 -15.31 -29.58 -2.47
N SER A 88 -14.47 -29.59 -3.50
CA SER A 88 -13.15 -28.96 -3.45
C SER A 88 -13.23 -27.44 -3.28
N HIS A 89 -14.13 -26.77 -4.01
CA HIS A 89 -14.37 -25.33 -3.84
C HIS A 89 -14.84 -25.00 -2.43
N PHE A 90 -15.79 -25.76 -1.90
CA PHE A 90 -16.29 -25.58 -0.53
C PHE A 90 -15.20 -25.84 0.51
N THR A 91 -14.39 -26.89 0.33
CA THR A 91 -13.27 -27.21 1.22
C THR A 91 -12.25 -26.08 1.20
N LEU A 92 -11.91 -25.53 0.04
CA LEU A 92 -11.02 -24.38 -0.08
C LEU A 92 -11.58 -23.11 0.57
N GLU A 93 -12.91 -22.92 0.57
CA GLU A 93 -13.57 -21.79 1.23
C GLU A 93 -13.54 -21.94 2.77
N LYS A 94 -13.75 -23.16 3.28
CA LYS A 94 -13.75 -23.43 4.73
C LYS A 94 -12.35 -23.52 5.33
N VAL A 95 -11.40 -24.10 4.59
CA VAL A 95 -9.98 -24.21 4.96
C VAL A 95 -9.23 -22.92 4.64
N GLN A 96 -9.88 -21.92 4.03
CA GLN A 96 -9.19 -20.73 3.56
C GLN A 96 -8.44 -20.02 4.71
N PRO A 97 -7.15 -19.66 4.52
CA PRO A 97 -6.28 -19.12 5.57
C PRO A 97 -6.72 -17.81 6.21
N GLN A 98 -7.75 -17.14 5.67
CA GLN A 98 -8.20 -15.84 6.13
C GLN A 98 -8.73 -15.86 7.58
N ARG A 99 -9.15 -17.03 8.10
CA ARG A 99 -9.61 -17.16 9.49
C ARG A 99 -8.50 -17.40 10.51
N ASN A 100 -7.36 -17.98 10.13
CA ASN A 100 -6.34 -18.43 11.08
C ASN A 100 -5.05 -17.58 11.09
N GLN A 101 -4.96 -16.52 10.26
CA GLN A 101 -3.75 -15.68 10.13
C GLN A 101 -2.46 -16.46 9.79
N GLN A 102 -2.58 -17.68 9.24
CA GLN A 102 -1.45 -18.52 8.83
C GLN A 102 -0.94 -18.13 7.43
N TRP A 103 -0.62 -16.85 7.24
CA TRP A 103 -0.23 -16.29 5.96
C TRP A 103 1.04 -16.94 5.40
N ARG A 104 2.02 -17.16 6.28
CA ARG A 104 3.30 -17.80 5.93
C ARG A 104 3.13 -19.25 5.46
N GLU A 105 2.28 -20.03 6.12
CA GLU A 105 2.05 -21.43 5.74
C GLU A 105 1.36 -21.51 4.38
N ALA A 106 0.35 -20.66 4.15
CA ALA A 106 -0.33 -20.55 2.86
C ALA A 106 0.64 -20.15 1.74
N ALA A 107 1.54 -19.21 2.01
CA ALA A 107 2.58 -18.82 1.06
C ALA A 107 3.52 -20.01 0.77
N SER A 108 3.96 -20.72 1.80
CA SER A 108 4.85 -21.89 1.67
C SER A 108 4.25 -23.00 0.79
N VAL A 109 2.95 -23.26 0.91
CA VAL A 109 2.26 -24.26 0.07
C VAL A 109 2.31 -23.85 -1.40
N LEU A 110 2.03 -22.58 -1.71
CA LEU A 110 2.05 -22.07 -3.08
C LEU A 110 3.47 -21.99 -3.67
N VAL A 111 4.47 -21.67 -2.84
CA VAL A 111 5.89 -21.68 -3.24
C VAL A 111 6.37 -23.09 -3.59
N GLY A 112 5.80 -24.13 -2.97
CA GLY A 112 6.11 -25.53 -3.27
C GLY A 112 5.66 -25.99 -4.67
N ILE A 113 4.81 -25.22 -5.37
CA ILE A 113 4.38 -25.54 -6.73
C ILE A 113 5.56 -25.24 -7.69
N PRO A 114 6.07 -26.24 -8.44
CA PRO A 114 7.22 -26.06 -9.32
C PRO A 114 6.82 -25.36 -10.64
N LEU A 115 6.54 -24.05 -10.56
CA LEU A 115 6.03 -23.23 -11.67
C LEU A 115 7.00 -23.14 -12.87
N GLU A 116 8.31 -23.23 -12.63
CA GLU A 116 9.35 -23.17 -13.68
C GLU A 116 10.17 -24.46 -13.81
N THR A 117 10.31 -25.23 -12.72
CA THR A 117 11.18 -26.41 -12.65
C THR A 117 10.43 -27.73 -12.88
N GLY A 118 9.10 -27.70 -12.96
CA GLY A 118 8.26 -28.86 -13.16
C GLY A 118 8.23 -29.34 -14.62
N GLN A 119 7.90 -30.61 -14.83
CA GLN A 119 7.68 -31.17 -16.17
C GLN A 119 6.42 -30.60 -16.85
N LYS A 120 5.45 -30.11 -16.06
CA LYS A 120 4.19 -29.55 -16.56
C LYS A 120 4.36 -28.07 -16.90
N GLN A 121 4.03 -27.69 -18.13
CA GLN A 121 3.99 -26.28 -18.55
C GLN A 121 2.68 -25.63 -18.10
N TYR A 122 2.80 -24.61 -17.24
CA TYR A 122 1.67 -23.78 -16.80
C TYR A 122 1.47 -22.58 -17.72
N THR A 123 0.23 -22.12 -17.85
CA THR A 123 -0.09 -20.89 -18.58
C THR A 123 0.49 -19.67 -17.87
N VAL A 124 0.80 -18.62 -18.64
CA VAL A 124 1.31 -17.34 -18.10
C VAL A 124 0.37 -16.77 -17.04
N SER A 125 -0.94 -16.78 -17.29
CA SER A 125 -1.94 -16.27 -16.35
C SER A 125 -1.94 -17.03 -15.02
N TYR A 126 -1.80 -18.37 -15.04
CA TYR A 126 -1.75 -19.16 -13.82
C TYR A 126 -0.48 -18.88 -12.99
N LYS A 127 0.67 -18.79 -13.66
CA LYS A 127 1.95 -18.43 -13.01
C LYS A 127 1.85 -17.04 -12.37
N LEU A 128 1.34 -16.07 -13.12
CA LEU A 128 1.19 -14.69 -12.66
C LEU A 128 0.23 -14.61 -11.47
N GLU A 129 -0.94 -15.22 -11.54
CA GLU A 129 -1.90 -15.26 -10.43
C GLU A 129 -1.29 -15.89 -9.17
N THR A 130 -0.54 -16.99 -9.34
CA THR A 130 0.14 -17.68 -8.23
C THR A 130 1.19 -16.78 -7.59
N TYR A 131 2.06 -16.12 -8.38
CA TYR A 131 3.06 -15.19 -7.86
C TYR A 131 2.42 -13.98 -7.16
N LEU A 132 1.34 -13.43 -7.71
CA LEU A 132 0.60 -12.32 -7.09
C LEU A 132 -0.01 -12.74 -5.75
N LYS A 133 -0.56 -13.96 -5.66
CA LYS A 133 -1.12 -14.50 -4.43
C LYS A 133 -0.04 -14.73 -3.37
N ILE A 134 1.11 -15.28 -3.74
CA ILE A 134 2.26 -15.45 -2.85
C ILE A 134 2.73 -14.09 -2.31
N ALA A 135 2.91 -13.09 -3.19
CA ALA A 135 3.35 -11.76 -2.78
C ALA A 135 2.36 -11.10 -1.80
N ARG A 136 1.05 -11.23 -2.05
CA ARG A 136 0.01 -10.74 -1.12
C ARG A 136 0.10 -11.41 0.24
N LEU A 137 0.24 -12.74 0.29
CA LEU A 137 0.34 -13.48 1.55
C LEU A 137 1.57 -13.04 2.37
N TYR A 138 2.72 -12.84 1.74
CA TYR A 138 3.91 -12.33 2.44
C TYR A 138 3.75 -10.89 2.93
N LEU A 139 2.98 -10.04 2.24
CA LEU A 139 2.65 -8.71 2.76
C LEU A 139 1.77 -8.77 4.00
N GLU A 140 0.76 -9.65 4.02
CA GLU A 140 -0.08 -9.84 5.21
C GLU A 140 0.71 -10.46 6.39
N ASP A 141 1.80 -11.20 6.10
CA ASP A 141 2.76 -11.71 7.08
C ASP A 141 3.83 -10.69 7.52
N ASN A 142 3.75 -9.43 7.05
CA ASN A 142 4.77 -8.39 7.25
C ASN A 142 6.19 -8.76 6.77
N ASP A 143 6.31 -9.61 5.75
CA ASP A 143 7.58 -9.92 5.07
C ASP A 143 7.63 -9.29 3.67
N PRO A 144 7.95 -7.98 3.57
CA PRO A 144 7.99 -7.30 2.29
C PRO A 144 9.19 -7.71 1.43
N VAL A 145 10.21 -8.36 2.01
CA VAL A 145 11.39 -8.83 1.27
C VAL A 145 10.99 -10.02 0.39
N GLN A 146 10.29 -11.00 0.98
CA GLN A 146 9.75 -12.12 0.20
C GLN A 146 8.69 -11.67 -0.79
N ALA A 147 7.82 -10.73 -0.39
CA ALA A 147 6.84 -10.16 -1.32
C ALA A 147 7.53 -9.49 -2.53
N GLU A 148 8.62 -8.74 -2.32
CA GLU A 148 9.44 -8.12 -3.37
C GLU A 148 10.07 -9.16 -4.30
N PHE A 149 10.55 -10.28 -3.75
CA PHE A 149 11.10 -11.35 -4.56
C PHE A 149 10.05 -11.93 -5.55
N PHE A 150 8.86 -12.28 -5.06
CA PHE A 150 7.83 -12.89 -5.90
C PHE A 150 7.16 -11.91 -6.86
N ILE A 151 6.98 -10.64 -6.47
CA ILE A 151 6.43 -9.64 -7.38
C ILE A 151 7.40 -9.30 -8.52
N ASN A 152 8.71 -9.38 -8.29
CA ASN A 152 9.70 -9.22 -9.36
C ASN A 152 9.62 -10.37 -10.37
N ARG A 153 9.37 -11.61 -9.93
CA ARG A 153 9.08 -12.72 -10.85
C ARG A 153 7.80 -12.50 -11.65
N ALA A 154 6.74 -12.00 -11.02
CA ALA A 154 5.50 -11.62 -11.69
C ALA A 154 5.72 -10.52 -12.75
N SER A 155 6.63 -9.57 -12.50
CA SER A 155 6.92 -8.46 -13.43
C SER A 155 7.42 -8.92 -14.80
N LEU A 156 8.11 -10.07 -14.86
CA LEU A 156 8.61 -10.67 -16.10
C LEU A 156 7.46 -11.20 -16.98
N LEU A 157 6.33 -11.56 -16.38
CA LEU A 157 5.19 -12.21 -17.03
C LEU A 157 4.02 -11.27 -17.32
N GLN A 158 3.98 -10.09 -16.68
CA GLN A 158 2.81 -9.20 -16.74
C GLN A 158 2.51 -8.68 -18.16
N ALA A 159 3.53 -8.52 -19.00
CA ALA A 159 3.37 -8.06 -20.38
C ALA A 159 2.88 -9.16 -21.33
N GLU A 160 3.02 -10.43 -20.94
CA GLU A 160 2.66 -11.59 -21.76
C GLU A 160 1.21 -12.05 -21.53
N THR A 161 0.52 -11.51 -20.52
CA THR A 161 -0.89 -11.83 -20.27
C THR A 161 -1.82 -10.90 -21.05
N ASN A 162 -2.90 -11.48 -21.60
CA ASN A 162 -3.97 -10.74 -22.26
C ASN A 162 -5.06 -10.26 -21.28
N SER A 163 -4.97 -10.64 -20.00
CA SER A 163 -5.95 -10.23 -18.98
C SER A 163 -5.59 -8.86 -18.41
N GLU A 164 -6.36 -7.83 -18.77
CA GLU A 164 -6.19 -6.49 -18.20
C GLU A 164 -6.42 -6.47 -16.69
N GLU A 165 -7.39 -7.24 -16.20
CA GLU A 165 -7.65 -7.39 -14.76
C GLU A 165 -6.40 -7.87 -14.02
N LEU A 166 -5.73 -8.89 -14.54
CA LEU A 166 -4.53 -9.46 -13.91
C LEU A 166 -3.35 -8.48 -13.94
N GLN A 167 -3.23 -7.68 -15.02
CA GLN A 167 -2.24 -6.60 -15.10
C GLN A 167 -2.52 -5.50 -14.05
N ILE A 168 -3.78 -5.15 -13.80
CA ILE A 168 -4.16 -4.19 -12.74
C ILE A 168 -3.84 -4.76 -11.37
N LEU A 169 -4.21 -6.03 -11.12
CA LEU A 169 -3.91 -6.71 -9.86
C LEU A 169 -2.41 -6.78 -9.58
N PHE A 170 -1.60 -6.96 -10.63
CA PHE A 170 -0.14 -6.84 -10.55
C PHE A 170 0.29 -5.43 -10.16
N LYS A 171 -0.18 -4.39 -10.83
CA LYS A 171 0.18 -2.99 -10.52
C LYS A 171 -0.19 -2.60 -9.09
N VAL A 172 -1.38 -3.00 -8.62
CA VAL A 172 -1.81 -2.76 -7.23
C VAL A 172 -0.90 -3.48 -6.24
N CYS A 173 -0.57 -4.74 -6.51
CA CYS A 173 0.32 -5.52 -5.64
C CYS A 173 1.74 -4.93 -5.61
N TYR A 174 2.28 -4.54 -6.77
CA TYR A 174 3.59 -3.94 -6.88
C TYR A 174 3.68 -2.60 -6.14
N ALA A 175 2.68 -1.73 -6.27
CA ALA A 175 2.60 -0.49 -5.51
C ALA A 175 2.58 -0.74 -3.99
N ARG A 176 1.83 -1.75 -3.52
CA ARG A 176 1.82 -2.15 -2.10
C ARG A 176 3.18 -2.64 -1.63
N VAL A 177 3.89 -3.44 -2.43
CA VAL A 177 5.24 -3.90 -2.08
C VAL A 177 6.19 -2.72 -1.93
N LEU A 178 6.17 -1.76 -2.87
CA LEU A 178 7.02 -0.57 -2.80
C LEU A 178 6.75 0.26 -1.54
N ASP A 179 5.47 0.45 -1.18
CA ASP A 179 5.04 1.13 0.05
C ASP A 179 5.60 0.42 1.31
N TYR A 180 5.43 -0.90 1.41
CA TYR A 180 5.98 -1.68 2.54
C TYR A 180 7.51 -1.68 2.59
N ARG A 181 8.18 -1.57 1.43
CA ARG A 181 9.64 -1.43 1.32
C ARG A 181 10.13 -0.01 1.57
N ARG A 182 9.24 0.93 1.90
CA ARG A 182 9.51 2.35 2.14
C ARG A 182 10.07 3.08 0.92
N LYS A 183 9.85 2.53 -0.28
CA LYS A 183 10.12 3.16 -1.58
C LYS A 183 8.94 4.05 -1.95
N PHE A 184 8.71 5.07 -1.11
CA PHE A 184 7.45 5.82 -1.09
C PHE A 184 7.22 6.63 -2.37
N ILE A 185 8.25 7.23 -2.95
CA ILE A 185 8.06 8.04 -4.16
C ILE A 185 7.72 7.16 -5.37
N GLU A 186 8.32 5.97 -5.47
CA GLU A 186 8.01 4.98 -6.49
C GLU A 186 6.61 4.40 -6.28
N ALA A 187 6.22 4.10 -5.03
CA ALA A 187 4.87 3.68 -4.69
C ALA A 187 3.83 4.76 -5.07
N ALA A 188 4.13 6.03 -4.77
CA ALA A 188 3.26 7.15 -5.09
C ALA A 188 3.00 7.29 -6.60
N GLN A 189 4.04 7.14 -7.43
CA GLN A 189 3.90 7.15 -8.88
C GLN A 189 2.97 6.04 -9.37
N ARG A 190 3.14 4.81 -8.87
CA ARG A 190 2.29 3.66 -9.26
C ARG A 190 0.85 3.82 -8.80
N TYR A 191 0.63 4.32 -7.59
CA TYR A 191 -0.71 4.59 -7.09
C TYR A 191 -1.40 5.73 -7.87
N ASN A 192 -0.66 6.78 -8.25
CA ASN A 192 -1.19 7.86 -9.07
C ASN A 192 -1.56 7.36 -10.48
N GLU A 193 -0.71 6.57 -11.12
CA GLU A 193 -1.01 5.91 -12.41
C GLU A 193 -2.28 5.05 -12.35
N LEU A 194 -2.47 4.29 -11.26
CA LEU A 194 -3.67 3.48 -11.04
C LEU A 194 -4.94 4.33 -10.91
N SER A 195 -4.85 5.53 -10.32
CA SER A 195 -6.00 6.43 -10.14
C SER A 195 -6.61 6.94 -11.47
N TYR A 196 -5.87 6.85 -12.58
CA TYR A 196 -6.31 7.27 -13.92
C TYR A 196 -6.86 6.11 -14.77
N ARG A 197 -6.80 4.87 -14.31
CA ARG A 197 -7.28 3.70 -15.07
C ARG A 197 -8.80 3.62 -14.99
N SER A 198 -9.49 3.90 -16.09
CA SER A 198 -10.96 3.91 -16.18
C SER A 198 -11.64 2.56 -15.96
N ILE A 199 -10.92 1.47 -16.20
CA ILE A 199 -11.35 0.09 -15.91
C ILE A 199 -11.43 -0.20 -14.40
N VAL A 200 -10.77 0.61 -13.57
CA VAL A 200 -10.87 0.52 -12.10
C VAL A 200 -12.06 1.33 -11.65
N ASP A 201 -12.86 0.75 -10.73
CA ASP A 201 -13.99 1.42 -10.11
C ASP A 201 -13.61 2.79 -9.50
N GLU A 202 -14.53 3.74 -9.50
CA GLU A 202 -14.29 5.10 -9.02
C GLU A 202 -13.83 5.13 -7.54
N GLY A 203 -14.43 4.30 -6.68
CA GLY A 203 -14.03 4.21 -5.27
C GLY A 203 -12.61 3.67 -5.09
N GLU A 204 -12.23 2.68 -5.90
CA GLU A 204 -10.88 2.13 -5.91
C GLU A 204 -9.86 3.12 -6.49
N ARG A 205 -10.24 3.92 -7.51
CA ARG A 205 -9.41 5.01 -8.04
C ARG A 205 -9.15 6.10 -7.00
N MET A 206 -10.17 6.48 -6.23
CA MET A 206 -10.01 7.42 -5.13
C MET A 206 -9.16 6.85 -4.00
N THR A 207 -9.28 5.55 -3.72
CA THR A 207 -8.41 4.86 -2.77
C THR A 207 -6.95 4.83 -3.23
N ALA A 208 -6.70 4.58 -4.52
CA ALA A 208 -5.37 4.66 -5.11
C ALA A 208 -4.80 6.08 -5.02
N LEU A 209 -5.60 7.11 -5.33
CA LEU A 209 -5.18 8.51 -5.21
C LEU A 209 -4.83 8.89 -3.76
N LYS A 210 -5.63 8.44 -2.79
CA LYS A 210 -5.34 8.60 -1.36
C LYS A 210 -4.00 7.97 -0.97
N LYS A 211 -3.71 6.75 -1.44
CA LYS A 211 -2.43 6.07 -1.20
C LYS A 211 -1.26 6.80 -1.86
N ALA A 212 -1.45 7.34 -3.07
CA ALA A 212 -0.46 8.16 -3.74
C ALA A 212 -0.10 9.42 -2.94
N LEU A 213 -1.12 10.12 -2.41
CA LEU A 213 -0.93 11.26 -1.52
C LEU A 213 -0.16 10.88 -0.26
N ILE A 214 -0.58 9.82 0.44
CA ILE A 214 0.09 9.36 1.66
C ILE A 214 1.56 9.05 1.40
N CYS A 215 1.86 8.27 0.36
CA CYS A 215 3.23 7.92 0.01
C CYS A 215 4.06 9.17 -0.38
N THR A 216 3.46 10.14 -1.09
CA THR A 216 4.15 11.38 -1.45
C THR A 216 4.54 12.20 -0.22
N VAL A 217 3.64 12.28 0.77
CA VAL A 217 3.87 12.98 2.03
C VAL A 217 5.01 12.32 2.81
N LEU A 218 5.02 10.98 2.89
CA LEU A 218 6.02 10.17 3.61
C LEU A 218 7.38 10.08 2.91
N ALA A 219 7.45 10.36 1.61
CA ALA A 219 8.71 10.35 0.87
C ALA A 219 9.67 11.44 1.36
N SER A 220 10.98 11.17 1.29
CA SER A 220 12.03 12.15 1.62
C SER A 220 11.95 13.40 0.74
N ALA A 221 12.28 14.55 1.31
CA ALA A 221 12.27 15.83 0.59
C ALA A 221 13.26 15.80 -0.59
N GLY A 222 12.81 16.20 -1.78
CA GLY A 222 13.62 16.21 -3.00
C GLY A 222 12.83 16.49 -4.27
N GLN A 223 13.52 16.59 -5.41
CA GLN A 223 12.91 17.04 -6.68
C GLN A 223 11.77 16.14 -7.17
N GLN A 224 11.90 14.82 -7.06
CA GLN A 224 10.85 13.89 -7.49
C GLN A 224 9.57 14.06 -6.64
N ARG A 225 9.72 14.23 -5.32
CA ARG A 225 8.61 14.50 -4.41
C ARG A 225 7.92 15.82 -4.74
N SER A 226 8.68 16.89 -4.98
CA SER A 226 8.11 18.19 -5.37
C SER A 226 7.29 18.11 -6.66
N ARG A 227 7.75 17.34 -7.65
CA ARG A 227 6.98 17.09 -8.89
C ARG A 227 5.70 16.34 -8.60
N MET A 228 5.74 15.29 -7.77
CA MET A 228 4.55 14.52 -7.41
C MET A 228 3.54 15.37 -6.60
N LEU A 229 4.00 16.20 -5.67
CA LEU A 229 3.16 17.16 -4.96
C LEU A 229 2.46 18.11 -5.94
N ALA A 230 3.17 18.61 -6.96
CA ALA A 230 2.59 19.46 -7.99
C ALA A 230 1.53 18.73 -8.83
N THR A 231 1.79 17.47 -9.20
CA THR A 231 0.81 16.62 -9.91
C THR A 231 -0.45 16.43 -9.09
N LEU A 232 -0.32 16.07 -7.81
CA LEU A 232 -1.46 15.84 -6.93
C LEU A 232 -2.22 17.12 -6.61
N PHE A 233 -1.54 18.26 -6.42
CA PHE A 233 -2.17 19.54 -6.13
C PHE A 233 -3.02 20.06 -7.29
N LYS A 234 -2.61 19.79 -8.54
CA LYS A 234 -3.38 20.15 -9.75
C LYS A 234 -4.56 19.21 -10.02
N ASP A 235 -4.63 18.06 -9.35
CA ASP A 235 -5.72 17.11 -9.49
C ASP A 235 -6.88 17.49 -8.55
N GLU A 236 -7.98 18.00 -9.11
CA GLU A 236 -9.13 18.49 -8.33
C GLU A 236 -9.74 17.41 -7.41
N ARG A 237 -9.59 16.12 -7.77
CA ARG A 237 -10.07 15.00 -6.93
C ARG A 237 -9.38 14.98 -5.57
N CYS A 238 -8.15 15.49 -5.48
CA CYS A 238 -7.42 15.57 -4.21
C CYS A 238 -8.13 16.48 -3.19
N GLN A 239 -8.95 17.44 -3.61
CA GLN A 239 -9.70 18.33 -2.72
C GLN A 239 -10.72 17.57 -1.86
N GLN A 240 -11.17 16.40 -2.32
CA GLN A 240 -12.09 15.53 -1.59
C GLN A 240 -11.38 14.63 -0.56
N LEU A 241 -10.04 14.59 -0.59
CA LEU A 241 -9.28 13.74 0.32
C LEU A 241 -9.15 14.41 1.70
N PRO A 242 -9.24 13.63 2.80
CA PRO A 242 -9.14 14.17 4.16
C PRO A 242 -7.79 14.83 4.47
N ALA A 243 -6.76 14.59 3.65
CA ALA A 243 -5.40 15.11 3.83
C ALA A 243 -5.04 16.26 2.86
N TYR A 244 -6.03 16.90 2.23
CA TYR A 244 -5.77 17.96 1.25
C TYR A 244 -5.02 19.17 1.83
N SER A 245 -5.32 19.55 3.07
CA SER A 245 -4.63 20.66 3.76
C SER A 245 -3.11 20.45 3.88
N ILE A 246 -2.69 19.20 4.15
CA ILE A 246 -1.28 18.82 4.20
C ILE A 246 -0.65 18.89 2.80
N LEU A 247 -1.35 18.39 1.77
CA LEU A 247 -0.91 18.51 0.39
C LEU A 247 -0.67 19.96 -0.02
N GLU A 248 -1.65 20.83 0.24
CA GLU A 248 -1.56 22.26 -0.07
C GLU A 248 -0.36 22.91 0.63
N LYS A 249 -0.20 22.69 1.94
CA LYS A 249 0.92 23.24 2.68
C LYS A 249 2.26 22.72 2.18
N MET A 250 2.37 21.43 1.89
CA MET A 250 3.60 20.84 1.37
C MET A 250 3.94 21.39 -0.01
N TYR A 251 2.95 21.53 -0.89
CA TYR A 251 3.15 22.08 -2.23
C TYR A 251 3.53 23.56 -2.20
N LEU A 252 2.91 24.37 -1.33
CA LEU A 252 3.20 25.79 -1.16
C LEU A 252 4.41 26.07 -0.26
N ASP A 253 5.21 25.04 0.05
CA ASP A 253 6.40 25.14 0.89
C ASP A 253 6.14 25.77 2.28
N ARG A 254 4.95 25.58 2.84
CA ARG A 254 4.60 26.08 4.18
C ARG A 254 5.10 25.12 5.25
N ILE A 255 5.45 25.69 6.41
CA ILE A 255 5.79 24.93 7.61
C ILE A 255 4.52 24.25 8.15
N ILE A 256 4.66 22.98 8.54
CA ILE A 256 3.59 22.13 9.06
C ILE A 256 3.83 21.87 10.53
N ARG A 257 2.84 22.20 11.38
CA ARG A 257 2.94 21.98 12.83
C ARG A 257 2.42 20.60 13.21
N ARG A 258 2.90 20.05 14.34
CA ARG A 258 2.48 18.71 14.80
C ARG A 258 0.98 18.60 15.05
N SER A 259 0.32 19.66 15.51
CA SER A 259 -1.14 19.68 15.70
C SER A 259 -1.91 19.35 14.43
N GLU A 260 -1.36 19.66 13.25
CA GLU A 260 -2.00 19.47 11.96
C GLU A 260 -1.77 18.07 11.40
N LEU A 261 -0.82 17.33 11.96
CA LEU A 261 -0.48 15.97 11.52
C LEU A 261 -1.38 14.90 12.13
N GLN A 262 -2.10 15.19 13.22
CA GLN A 262 -2.89 14.19 13.94
C GLN A 262 -3.92 13.49 13.06
N GLU A 263 -4.65 14.25 12.24
CA GLU A 263 -5.63 13.70 11.30
C GLU A 263 -4.94 12.87 10.21
N PHE A 264 -3.78 13.31 9.74
CA PHE A 264 -3.00 12.58 8.74
C PHE A 264 -2.44 11.26 9.30
N GLU A 265 -1.91 11.26 10.53
CA GLU A 265 -1.40 10.08 11.23
C GLU A 265 -2.48 9.02 11.43
N ALA A 266 -3.74 9.42 11.62
CA ALA A 266 -4.86 8.50 11.72
C ALA A 266 -5.12 7.73 10.40
N LEU A 267 -4.72 8.29 9.25
CA LEU A 267 -4.87 7.65 7.94
C LEU A 267 -3.78 6.62 7.62
N LEU A 268 -2.66 6.66 8.34
CA LEU A 268 -1.49 5.82 8.07
C LEU A 268 -1.72 4.37 8.48
N GLN A 269 -1.23 3.45 7.65
CA GLN A 269 -1.21 2.03 7.95
C GLN A 269 -0.12 1.68 8.99
N PRO A 270 -0.23 0.56 9.71
CA PRO A 270 0.75 0.18 10.74
C PRO A 270 2.21 0.18 10.25
N HIS A 271 2.47 -0.32 9.04
CA HIS A 271 3.82 -0.37 8.46
C HIS A 271 4.39 1.03 8.15
N GLN A 272 3.52 2.02 7.92
CA GLN A 272 3.90 3.42 7.67
C GLN A 272 4.20 4.20 8.95
N LYS A 273 3.75 3.69 10.10
CA LYS A 273 4.02 4.26 11.44
C LYS A 273 5.31 3.73 12.08
N ALA A 274 6.16 3.07 11.29
CA ALA A 274 7.39 2.51 11.81
C ALA A 274 8.28 3.61 12.42
N THR A 275 8.93 3.27 13.53
CA THR A 275 9.86 4.14 14.23
C THR A 275 11.29 3.91 13.75
N THR A 276 12.07 4.98 13.73
CA THR A 276 13.51 4.98 13.48
C THR A 276 14.28 4.80 14.79
N VAL A 277 15.60 4.61 14.69
CA VAL A 277 16.50 4.35 15.84
C VAL A 277 16.49 5.45 16.91
N ASP A 278 16.16 6.68 16.52
CA ASP A 278 16.05 7.87 17.36
C ASP A 278 14.62 8.09 17.90
N GLY A 279 13.73 7.11 17.75
CA GLY A 279 12.37 7.12 18.30
C GLY A 279 11.36 7.95 17.51
N SER A 280 11.75 8.57 16.39
CA SER A 280 10.82 9.29 15.51
C SER A 280 10.11 8.36 14.53
N THR A 281 8.95 8.74 14.06
CA THR A 281 8.26 8.01 12.99
C THR A 281 8.81 8.38 11.62
N ILE A 282 8.49 7.58 10.61
CA ILE A 282 8.75 7.93 9.20
C ILE A 282 8.14 9.29 8.86
N LEU A 283 6.92 9.55 9.32
CA LEU A 283 6.23 10.82 9.09
C LEU A 283 6.97 11.99 9.74
N ASP A 284 7.35 11.85 11.02
CA ASP A 284 8.11 12.90 11.73
C ASP A 284 9.35 13.30 10.94
N ARG A 285 10.13 12.31 10.47
CA ARG A 285 11.32 12.57 9.67
C ARG A 285 11.00 13.29 8.36
N ALA A 286 9.98 12.85 7.63
CA ALA A 286 9.56 13.49 6.38
C ALA A 286 9.12 14.94 6.60
N VAL A 287 8.43 15.23 7.71
CA VAL A 287 7.98 16.58 8.06
C VAL A 287 9.13 17.46 8.52
N PHE A 288 10.09 16.95 9.31
CA PHE A 288 11.27 17.71 9.70
C PHE A 288 12.10 18.12 8.49
N GLU A 289 12.35 17.19 7.56
CA GLU A 289 13.06 17.47 6.31
C GLU A 289 12.30 18.50 5.45
N HIS A 290 10.97 18.36 5.35
CA HIS A 290 10.12 19.31 4.63
C HIS A 290 10.18 20.71 5.25
N ASN A 291 9.93 20.82 6.55
CA ASN A 291 9.91 22.09 7.26
C ASN A 291 11.27 22.78 7.24
N LEU A 292 12.36 22.01 7.27
CA LEU A 292 13.71 22.56 7.14
C LEU A 292 13.96 23.16 5.75
N LEU A 293 13.52 22.48 4.69
CA LEU A 293 13.57 23.02 3.33
C LEU A 293 12.65 24.23 3.15
N SER A 294 11.51 24.27 3.84
CA SER A 294 10.65 25.45 3.92
C SER A 294 11.35 26.61 4.62
N ALA A 295 11.99 26.35 5.76
CA ALA A 295 12.74 27.36 6.51
C ALA A 295 13.90 27.93 5.67
N SER A 296 14.58 27.11 4.86
CA SER A 296 15.66 27.57 3.99
C SER A 296 15.21 28.56 2.91
N LYS A 297 13.90 28.63 2.61
CA LYS A 297 13.31 29.59 1.67
C LYS A 297 12.85 30.88 2.35
N LEU A 298 12.67 30.86 3.67
CA LEU A 298 12.15 31.96 4.48
C LEU A 298 13.26 32.74 5.19
N TYR A 299 14.32 32.05 5.58
CA TYR A 299 15.43 32.61 6.36
C TYR A 299 16.71 32.62 5.52
N ASN A 300 17.54 33.65 5.71
CA ASN A 300 18.92 33.63 5.19
C ASN A 300 19.82 32.78 6.10
N ASN A 301 19.58 32.83 7.41
CA ASN A 301 20.25 32.04 8.42
C ASN A 301 19.37 31.96 9.67
N ILE A 302 19.61 30.96 10.53
CA ILE A 302 18.88 30.75 11.78
C ILE A 302 19.75 29.96 12.77
N ALA A 303 19.65 30.28 14.06
CA ALA A 303 20.30 29.52 15.14
C ALA A 303 19.61 28.16 15.35
N PHE A 304 20.34 27.13 15.77
CA PHE A 304 19.75 25.80 15.97
C PHE A 304 18.74 25.72 17.11
N GLU A 305 18.85 26.58 18.11
CA GLU A 305 17.85 26.71 19.18
C GLU A 305 16.50 27.18 18.62
N GLU A 306 16.52 28.22 17.78
CA GLU A 306 15.32 28.76 17.14
C GLU A 306 14.77 27.83 16.07
N LEU A 307 15.66 27.19 15.28
CA LEU A 307 15.26 26.20 14.30
C LEU A 307 14.65 24.97 14.97
N GLY A 308 15.22 24.50 16.08
CA GLY A 308 14.66 23.42 16.87
C GLY A 308 13.26 23.77 17.39
N ALA A 309 13.07 24.99 17.93
CA ALA A 309 11.77 25.47 18.37
C ALA A 309 10.75 25.55 17.21
N LEU A 310 11.17 26.02 16.03
CA LEU A 310 10.33 26.11 14.83
C LEU A 310 9.90 24.74 14.31
N LEU A 311 10.79 23.75 14.41
CA LEU A 311 10.57 22.37 13.98
C LEU A 311 9.96 21.48 15.06
N GLU A 312 9.77 22.00 16.28
CA GLU A 312 9.31 21.27 17.47
C GLU A 312 10.21 20.07 17.83
N ILE A 313 11.54 20.21 17.67
CA ILE A 313 12.57 19.21 17.98
C ILE A 313 13.76 19.79 18.75
N PRO A 314 14.59 18.95 19.41
CA PRO A 314 15.82 19.43 20.04
C PRO A 314 16.80 20.05 19.03
N ALA A 315 17.52 21.11 19.43
CA ALA A 315 18.48 21.82 18.60
C ALA A 315 19.54 20.89 17.97
N ALA A 316 20.13 20.00 18.77
CA ALA A 316 21.09 19.00 18.28
C ALA A 316 20.51 18.07 17.20
N LYS A 317 19.21 17.79 17.26
CA LYS A 317 18.53 17.00 16.23
C LYS A 317 18.33 17.81 14.96
N ALA A 318 17.95 19.08 15.07
CA ALA A 318 17.84 19.99 13.94
C ALA A 318 19.18 20.15 13.19
N GLU A 319 20.29 20.28 13.92
CA GLU A 319 21.64 20.33 13.37
C GLU A 319 21.99 19.06 12.57
N ASN A 320 21.75 17.88 13.15
CA ASN A 320 22.01 16.61 12.48
C ASN A 320 21.21 16.45 11.17
N ILE A 321 19.92 16.79 11.20
CA ILE A 321 19.06 16.72 10.01
C ILE A 321 19.54 17.71 8.94
N ALA A 322 19.88 18.95 9.34
CA ALA A 322 20.41 19.96 8.42
C ALA A 322 21.72 19.52 7.78
N SER A 323 22.65 18.99 8.57
CA SER A 323 23.93 18.48 8.08
C SER A 323 23.73 17.36 7.06
N GLN A 324 22.81 16.43 7.32
CA GLN A 324 22.48 15.34 6.40
C GLN A 324 21.89 15.87 5.10
N MET A 325 20.92 16.78 5.15
CA MET A 325 20.28 17.35 3.96
C MET A 325 21.25 18.15 3.08
N ILE A 326 22.21 18.86 3.70
CA ILE A 326 23.27 19.57 2.97
C ILE A 326 24.23 18.58 2.30
N THR A 327 24.67 17.56 3.04
CA THR A 327 25.62 16.55 2.53
C THR A 327 25.03 15.74 1.38
N GLU A 328 23.73 15.44 1.43
CA GLU A 328 23.00 14.73 0.37
C GLU A 328 22.62 15.63 -0.82
N GLY A 329 22.94 16.93 -0.79
CA GLY A 329 22.61 17.88 -1.86
C GLY A 329 21.11 18.16 -2.00
N ARG A 330 20.32 17.89 -0.95
CA ARG A 330 18.87 18.12 -0.93
C ARG A 330 18.50 19.51 -0.43
N MET A 331 19.42 20.18 0.27
CA MET A 331 19.30 21.55 0.75
C MET A 331 20.64 22.28 0.55
N ASN A 332 20.60 23.51 0.04
CA ASN A 332 21.80 24.31 -0.13
C ASN A 332 22.04 25.18 1.10
N GLY A 333 23.28 25.20 1.58
CA GLY A 333 23.69 25.96 2.75
C GLY A 333 24.98 25.44 3.38
N HIS A 334 25.39 26.05 4.47
CA HIS A 334 26.51 25.60 5.29
C HIS A 334 26.24 25.84 6.77
N ILE A 335 26.90 25.06 7.63
CA ILE A 335 26.73 25.12 9.08
C ILE A 335 27.97 25.77 9.70
N HIS A 336 27.75 26.79 10.53
CA HIS A 336 28.80 27.40 11.35
C HIS A 336 28.70 26.87 12.78
N GLN A 337 29.40 25.76 13.04
CA GLN A 337 29.26 24.97 14.27
C GLN A 337 29.60 25.76 15.54
N ILE A 338 30.61 26.65 15.51
CA ILE A 338 31.03 27.43 16.69
C ILE A 338 29.93 28.39 17.15
N SER A 339 29.17 28.96 16.21
CA SER A 339 28.07 29.87 16.53
C SER A 339 26.72 29.17 16.63
N GLY A 340 26.63 27.89 16.26
CA GLY A 340 25.37 27.15 16.25
C GLY A 340 24.36 27.67 15.22
N ILE A 341 24.83 28.19 14.07
CA ILE A 341 23.97 28.81 13.05
C ILE A 341 24.07 28.04 11.74
N VAL A 342 22.92 27.76 11.11
CA VAL A 342 22.86 27.31 9.72
C VAL A 342 22.63 28.51 8.81
N HIS A 343 23.47 28.65 7.80
CA HIS A 343 23.34 29.64 6.74
C HIS A 343 22.76 28.95 5.50
N PHE A 344 21.57 29.39 5.09
CA PHE A 344 20.96 28.92 3.85
C PHE A 344 21.56 29.70 2.68
N GLU A 345 21.60 29.08 1.51
CA GLU A 345 22.16 29.73 0.32
C GLU A 345 21.41 31.04 0.01
N SER A 346 22.11 32.17 0.12
CA SER A 346 21.55 33.45 -0.25
C SER A 346 21.37 33.50 -1.76
N ARG A 347 20.19 33.91 -2.22
CA ARG A 347 19.96 34.20 -3.64
C ARG A 347 21.02 35.19 -4.12
N GLU A 348 21.74 34.86 -5.18
CA GLU A 348 22.74 35.75 -5.76
C GLU A 348 22.14 37.15 -5.98
N VAL A 349 22.85 38.18 -5.52
CA VAL A 349 22.33 39.55 -5.44
C VAL A 349 21.95 40.09 -6.82
N LEU A 350 22.76 39.80 -7.85
CA LEU A 350 22.53 40.28 -9.21
C LEU A 350 21.31 39.60 -9.87
N PRO A 351 21.18 38.27 -9.91
CA PRO A 351 19.95 37.62 -10.36
C PRO A 351 18.70 38.00 -9.56
N LEU A 352 18.83 38.27 -8.26
CA LEU A 352 17.70 38.74 -7.46
C LEU A 352 17.25 40.13 -7.91
N TRP A 353 18.19 41.03 -8.18
CA TRP A 353 17.90 42.37 -8.69
C TRP A 353 17.22 42.30 -10.06
N ASP A 354 17.71 41.47 -10.99
CA ASP A 354 17.07 41.25 -12.29
C ASP A 354 15.63 40.73 -12.14
N ARG A 355 15.40 39.77 -11.24
CA ARG A 355 14.05 39.26 -10.95
C ARG A 355 13.12 40.34 -10.36
N GLN A 356 13.65 41.27 -9.56
CA GLN A 356 12.84 42.38 -9.03
C GLN A 356 12.43 43.35 -10.13
N ILE A 357 13.33 43.69 -11.05
CA ILE A 357 13.02 44.51 -12.23
C ILE A 357 11.95 43.81 -13.07
N GLN A 358 12.13 42.51 -13.34
CA GLN A 358 11.16 41.73 -14.10
C GLN A 358 9.78 41.70 -13.41
N SER A 359 9.73 41.48 -12.09
CA SER A 359 8.49 41.50 -11.31
C SER A 359 7.79 42.85 -11.37
N LEU A 360 8.54 43.96 -11.31
CA LEU A 360 7.99 45.30 -11.45
C LEU A 360 7.34 45.49 -12.83
N CYS A 361 8.05 45.10 -13.90
CA CYS A 361 7.51 45.18 -15.26
C CYS A 361 6.24 44.32 -15.44
N TYR A 362 6.20 43.12 -14.87
CA TYR A 362 4.99 42.29 -14.89
C TYR A 362 3.82 42.93 -14.15
N GLN A 363 4.07 43.58 -13.01
CA GLN A 363 3.02 44.30 -12.28
C GLN A 363 2.48 45.49 -13.07
N VAL A 364 3.37 46.27 -13.70
CA VAL A 364 2.96 47.37 -14.58
C VAL A 364 2.08 46.86 -15.73
N ASN A 365 2.49 45.79 -16.42
CA ASN A 365 1.67 45.18 -17.47
C ASN A 365 0.31 44.71 -16.95
N SER A 366 0.27 44.03 -15.80
CA SER A 366 -0.99 43.57 -15.21
C SER A 366 -1.91 44.72 -14.82
N ILE A 367 -1.36 45.85 -14.34
CA ILE A 367 -2.14 47.05 -14.05
C ILE A 367 -2.72 47.64 -15.34
N ILE A 368 -1.91 47.76 -16.40
CA ILE A 368 -2.36 48.26 -17.71
C ILE A 368 -3.47 47.38 -18.27
N GLU A 369 -3.33 46.06 -18.23
CA GLU A 369 -4.37 45.12 -18.68
C GLU A 369 -5.67 45.28 -17.87
N LYS A 370 -5.57 45.45 -16.55
CA LYS A 370 -6.74 45.68 -15.69
C LYS A 370 -7.42 47.01 -15.98
N ILE A 371 -6.65 48.08 -16.22
CA ILE A 371 -7.19 49.39 -16.59
C ILE A 371 -7.88 49.29 -17.96
N ALA A 372 -7.24 48.67 -18.95
CA ALA A 372 -7.82 48.50 -20.28
C ALA A 372 -9.12 47.67 -20.27
N ALA A 373 -9.21 46.67 -19.38
CA ALA A 373 -10.40 45.88 -19.21
C ALA A 373 -11.53 46.63 -18.48
N ALA A 374 -11.20 47.48 -17.50
CA ALA A 374 -12.18 48.21 -16.70
C ALA A 374 -12.67 49.49 -17.37
N GLU A 375 -11.76 50.25 -18.00
CA GLU A 375 -11.99 51.60 -18.54
C GLU A 375 -11.38 51.76 -19.95
N PRO A 376 -11.91 51.05 -20.97
CA PRO A 376 -11.33 51.02 -22.31
C PRO A 376 -11.38 52.39 -23.02
N GLU A 377 -12.44 53.17 -22.81
CA GLU A 377 -12.60 54.51 -23.43
C GLU A 377 -11.61 55.52 -22.86
N TRP A 378 -11.37 55.49 -21.55
CA TRP A 378 -10.35 56.32 -20.91
C TRP A 378 -8.96 55.98 -21.44
N MET A 379 -8.63 54.69 -21.54
CA MET A 379 -7.34 54.22 -22.04
C MET A 379 -7.11 54.66 -23.50
N ALA A 380 -8.12 54.53 -24.36
CA ALA A 380 -8.04 54.96 -25.76
C ALA A 380 -7.78 56.47 -25.87
N LYS A 381 -8.54 57.28 -25.10
CA LYS A 381 -8.38 58.73 -25.08
C LYS A 381 -6.99 59.16 -24.58
N THR A 382 -6.50 58.55 -23.51
CA THR A 382 -5.16 58.87 -22.96
C THR A 382 -4.04 58.44 -23.90
N LEU A 383 -4.19 57.34 -24.63
CA LEU A 383 -3.24 56.93 -25.68
C LEU A 383 -3.25 57.88 -26.89
N GLU A 384 -4.40 58.44 -27.24
CA GLU A 384 -4.50 59.47 -28.28
C GLU A 384 -3.86 60.80 -27.83
N GLU A 385 -3.92 61.15 -26.55
CA GLU A 385 -3.28 62.36 -25.98
C GLU A 385 -1.75 62.24 -25.83
N LEU A 386 -1.21 61.00 -25.83
CA LEU A 386 0.22 60.70 -25.72
C LEU A 386 0.94 60.63 -27.07
N ASN A 387 0.21 60.49 -28.18
CA ASN A 387 0.72 60.51 -29.55
C ASN A 387 0.61 61.92 -30.14
#